data_AF-A0A951YYI7-F1
#
_entry.id   AF-A0A951YYI7-F1
#
_cell.length_a   1.000
_cell.length_b   1.000
_cell.length_c   1.000
_cell.angle_alpha   90.00
_cell.angle_beta   90.00
_cell.angle_gamma   90.00
#
_symmetry.space_group_name_H-M   'P 1'
#
loop_
_entity.id
_entity.type
_entity.pdbx_description
1 polymer ?
#
loop_
_entity_poly.entity_id
_entity_poly.type
_entity_poly.pdbx_seq_one_letter_code
_entity_poly.pdbx_strand_id
1 'polypeptide(L)'
;MPLRILATGGTFDKRYDPITGKLGFGESHVPAILRRARLSGDVAVQVVMLIDSLEMLDTHRQRVLDACRAAPEESIVVVHGTDTMVETAAVIAGAALDKTIVLTGAMVPFSVDDSDASFNLGAAVAYAHTLARGVWVAMNGVAYPWSDVRKNRAAGIFESLG
;
A
#
# COMPACT_ATOMS: atom_id res chain seq x y z
N MET A 1 -13.92 7.92 11.10
CA MET A 1 -12.64 8.65 11.03
C MET A 1 -12.27 8.73 9.57
N PRO A 2 -12.03 9.93 9.02
CA PRO A 2 -11.65 10.09 7.61
C PRO A 2 -10.37 9.30 7.28
N LEU A 3 -10.33 8.65 6.13
CA LEU A 3 -9.20 7.86 5.67
C LEU A 3 -8.76 8.31 4.28
N ARG A 4 -7.45 8.49 4.08
CA ARG A 4 -6.85 8.60 2.75
C ARG A 4 -6.29 7.25 2.30
N ILE A 5 -6.59 6.84 1.08
CA ILE A 5 -5.90 5.74 0.41
C ILE A 5 -5.12 6.29 -0.79
N LEU A 6 -3.81 6.08 -0.78
CA LEU A 6 -2.89 6.47 -1.84
C LEU A 6 -2.48 5.23 -2.64
N ALA A 7 -2.85 5.15 -3.92
CA ALA A 7 -2.44 4.05 -4.80
C ALA A 7 -1.18 4.43 -5.58
N THR A 8 -0.16 3.57 -5.56
CA THR A 8 1.11 3.75 -6.29
C THR A 8 1.37 2.64 -7.33
N GLY A 9 0.47 1.66 -7.44
CA GLY A 9 0.58 0.53 -8.36
C GLY A 9 1.06 -0.74 -7.67
N GLY A 10 2.18 -1.30 -8.14
CA GLY A 10 2.68 -2.60 -7.71
C GLY A 10 1.84 -3.78 -8.21
N THR A 11 2.20 -4.99 -7.79
CA THR A 11 1.46 -6.22 -8.15
C THR A 11 -0.03 -6.10 -7.89
N PHE A 12 -0.43 -5.39 -6.83
CA PHE A 12 -1.83 -5.13 -6.47
C PHE A 12 -2.68 -4.67 -7.67
N ASP A 13 -2.16 -3.71 -8.44
CA ASP A 13 -2.87 -3.06 -9.55
C ASP A 13 -2.54 -3.66 -10.93
N LYS A 14 -1.75 -4.74 -10.98
CA LYS A 14 -1.40 -5.39 -12.25
C LYS A 14 -2.62 -6.09 -12.88
N ARG A 15 -2.66 -6.07 -14.20
CA ARG A 15 -3.67 -6.71 -15.05
C ARG A 15 -2.99 -7.50 -16.14
N TYR A 16 -3.52 -8.67 -16.42
CA TYR A 16 -3.10 -9.46 -17.57
C TYR A 16 -3.72 -8.90 -18.84
N ASP A 17 -2.88 -8.57 -19.80
CA ASP A 17 -3.28 -8.23 -21.15
C ASP A 17 -3.25 -9.50 -22.02
N PRO A 18 -4.42 -10.02 -22.46
CA PRO A 18 -4.48 -11.23 -23.28
C PRO A 18 -3.96 -11.04 -24.71
N ILE A 19 -3.83 -9.80 -25.19
CA ILE A 19 -3.32 -9.51 -26.53
C ILE A 19 -1.79 -9.62 -26.55
N THR A 20 -1.13 -9.02 -25.55
CA THR A 20 0.33 -9.01 -25.47
C THR A 20 0.90 -10.13 -24.61
N GLY A 21 0.07 -10.79 -23.80
CA GLY A 21 0.46 -11.83 -22.84
C GLY A 21 1.24 -11.29 -21.65
N LYS A 22 1.24 -9.97 -21.42
CA LYS A 22 2.03 -9.32 -20.37
C LYS A 22 1.16 -8.83 -19.23
N LEU A 23 1.78 -8.71 -18.05
CA LEU A 23 1.18 -7.97 -16.93
C LEU A 23 1.55 -6.49 -17.05
N GLY A 24 0.54 -5.64 -17.04
CA GLY A 24 0.69 -4.18 -17.07
C GLY A 24 -0.23 -3.48 -16.10
N PHE A 25 -0.30 -2.16 -16.19
CA PHE A 25 -1.19 -1.32 -15.40
C PHE A 25 -2.35 -0.78 -16.24
N GLY A 26 -3.53 -0.66 -15.62
CA GLY A 26 -4.69 0.04 -16.16
C GLY A 26 -5.16 1.07 -15.14
N GLU A 27 -6.45 1.06 -14.81
CA GLU A 27 -6.94 1.80 -13.63
C GLU A 27 -6.66 1.01 -12.34
N SER A 28 -6.43 1.72 -11.23
CA SER A 28 -6.28 1.10 -9.91
C SER A 28 -7.52 0.29 -9.53
N HIS A 29 -7.30 -0.84 -8.87
CA HIS A 29 -8.35 -1.71 -8.35
C HIS A 29 -8.95 -1.23 -7.02
N VAL A 30 -8.28 -0.28 -6.33
CA VAL A 30 -8.72 0.22 -5.02
C VAL A 30 -10.19 0.66 -5.03
N PRO A 31 -10.69 1.53 -5.94
CA PRO A 31 -12.09 1.93 -5.93
C PRO A 31 -13.09 0.77 -6.07
N ALA A 32 -12.72 -0.27 -6.84
CA ALA A 32 -13.57 -1.44 -7.03
C ALA A 32 -13.65 -2.30 -5.76
N ILE A 33 -12.55 -2.40 -5.01
CA ILE A 33 -12.53 -3.11 -3.72
C ILE A 33 -13.38 -2.37 -2.70
N LEU A 34 -13.22 -1.04 -2.60
CA LEU A 34 -13.96 -0.23 -1.61
C LEU A 34 -15.49 -0.29 -1.81
N ARG A 35 -15.97 -0.32 -3.06
CA ARG A 35 -17.40 -0.49 -3.35
C ARG A 35 -17.99 -1.78 -2.77
N ARG A 36 -17.17 -2.82 -2.59
CA ARG A 36 -17.57 -4.13 -2.04
C ARG A 36 -17.32 -4.25 -0.55
N ALA A 37 -16.37 -3.48 -0.02
CA ALA A 37 -15.87 -3.58 1.34
C ALA A 37 -16.87 -3.09 2.41
N ARG A 38 -17.90 -2.30 2.04
CA ARG A 38 -18.89 -1.74 2.97
C ARG A 38 -18.23 -1.04 4.18
N LEU A 39 -17.20 -0.25 3.91
CA LEU A 39 -16.46 0.47 4.95
C LEU A 39 -17.35 1.48 5.66
N SER A 40 -17.09 1.66 6.95
CA SER A 40 -17.72 2.71 7.74
C SER A 40 -16.88 3.99 7.67
N GLY A 41 -17.51 5.11 7.33
CA GLY A 41 -16.87 6.43 7.29
C GLY A 41 -16.38 6.84 5.89
N ASP A 42 -15.80 8.05 5.84
CA ASP A 42 -15.38 8.69 4.60
C ASP A 42 -13.99 8.22 4.18
N VAL A 43 -13.89 7.66 2.97
CA VAL A 43 -12.64 7.20 2.38
C VAL A 43 -12.38 7.97 1.09
N ALA A 44 -11.30 8.74 1.07
CA ALA A 44 -10.82 9.41 -0.14
C ALA A 44 -9.72 8.57 -0.79
N VAL A 45 -9.83 8.34 -2.10
CA VAL A 45 -8.82 7.62 -2.89
C VAL A 45 -8.10 8.59 -3.80
N GLN A 46 -6.78 8.52 -3.81
CA GLN A 46 -5.92 9.25 -4.74
C GLN A 46 -4.97 8.26 -5.41
N VAL A 47 -4.98 8.21 -6.74
CA VAL A 47 -3.95 7.53 -7.51
C VAL A 47 -2.77 8.49 -7.64
N VAL A 48 -1.65 8.18 -6.98
CA VAL A 48 -0.42 8.98 -7.03
C VAL A 48 0.37 8.65 -8.30
N MET A 49 0.43 7.36 -8.61
CA MET A 49 1.05 6.78 -9.81
C MET A 49 0.65 5.31 -9.93
N LEU A 50 1.03 4.64 -11.02
CA LEU A 50 0.87 3.20 -11.18
C LEU A 50 2.14 2.62 -11.83
N ILE A 51 3.09 2.20 -10.99
CA ILE A 51 4.39 1.67 -11.44
C ILE A 51 4.79 0.42 -10.67
N ASP A 52 5.74 -0.34 -11.20
CA ASP A 52 6.37 -1.42 -10.46
C ASP A 52 7.28 -0.85 -9.37
N SER A 53 7.25 -1.43 -8.17
CA SER A 53 8.11 -1.01 -7.07
C SER A 53 9.61 -1.13 -7.40
N LEU A 54 9.98 -2.07 -8.26
CA LEU A 54 11.37 -2.23 -8.73
C LEU A 54 11.82 -1.08 -9.65
N GLU A 55 10.89 -0.34 -10.25
CA GLU A 55 11.14 0.83 -11.08
C GLU A 55 11.02 2.15 -10.29
N MET A 56 10.79 2.07 -8.98
CA MET A 56 10.68 3.26 -8.12
C MET A 56 12.04 3.90 -7.86
N LEU A 57 12.12 5.17 -8.23
CA LEU A 57 13.22 6.08 -7.95
C LEU A 57 12.88 6.95 -6.73
N ASP A 58 13.88 7.64 -6.20
CA ASP A 58 13.68 8.53 -5.04
C ASP A 58 12.69 9.66 -5.34
N THR A 59 12.65 10.14 -6.58
CA THR A 59 11.63 11.10 -7.03
C THR A 59 10.22 10.53 -6.96
N HIS A 60 10.04 9.22 -7.19
CA HIS A 60 8.76 8.55 -7.02
C HIS A 60 8.40 8.44 -5.53
N ARG A 61 9.35 8.02 -4.68
CA ARG A 61 9.13 7.94 -3.23
C ARG A 61 8.80 9.32 -2.63
N GLN A 62 9.44 10.38 -3.11
CA GLN A 62 9.15 11.75 -2.70
C GLN A 62 7.72 12.17 -3.07
N ARG A 63 7.21 11.79 -4.25
CA ARG A 63 5.79 12.03 -4.61
C ARG A 63 4.81 11.34 -3.67
N VAL A 64 5.13 10.13 -3.20
CA VAL A 64 4.31 9.43 -2.19
C VAL A 64 4.33 10.19 -0.87
N LEU A 65 5.49 10.63 -0.41
CA LEU A 65 5.62 11.46 0.80
C LEU A 65 4.86 12.79 0.66
N ASP A 66 4.96 13.47 -0.48
CA ASP A 66 4.26 14.73 -0.73
C ASP A 66 2.73 14.53 -0.72
N ALA A 67 2.24 13.41 -1.27
CA ALA A 67 0.84 13.03 -1.16
C ALA A 67 0.41 12.76 0.30
N CYS A 68 1.27 12.13 1.12
CA CYS A 68 1.02 11.94 2.56
C CYS A 68 0.96 13.28 3.32
N ARG A 69 1.81 14.25 2.96
CA ARG A 69 1.80 15.61 3.54
C ARG A 69 0.55 16.39 3.16
N ALA A 70 0.13 16.29 1.90
CA ALA A 70 -1.00 17.03 1.37
C ALA A 70 -2.36 16.48 1.84
N ALA A 71 -2.42 15.21 2.26
CA ALA A 71 -3.63 14.60 2.78
C ALA A 71 -4.04 15.25 4.13
N PRO A 72 -5.24 15.84 4.25
CA PRO A 72 -5.74 16.37 5.53
C PRO A 72 -6.03 15.26 6.54
N GLU A 73 -6.25 14.03 6.10
CA GLU A 73 -6.60 12.89 6.94
C GLU A 73 -5.42 12.45 7.82
N GLU A 74 -5.69 12.07 9.07
CA GLU A 74 -4.67 11.59 10.01
C GLU A 74 -4.32 10.12 9.79
N SER A 75 -5.27 9.34 9.26
CA SER A 75 -5.08 7.93 8.88
C SER A 75 -4.87 7.84 7.37
N ILE A 76 -3.76 7.22 6.96
CA ILE A 76 -3.40 7.03 5.56
C ILE A 76 -3.04 5.56 5.32
N VAL A 77 -3.57 4.98 4.24
CA VAL A 77 -3.10 3.72 3.68
C VAL A 77 -2.40 4.01 2.35
N VAL A 78 -1.23 3.42 2.14
CA VAL A 78 -0.51 3.47 0.87
C VAL A 78 -0.49 2.08 0.26
N VAL A 79 -1.18 1.91 -0.87
CA VAL A 79 -1.12 0.69 -1.67
C VAL A 79 0.11 0.77 -2.58
N HIS A 80 1.04 -0.17 -2.40
CA HIS A 80 2.38 -0.14 -2.97
C HIS A 80 2.83 -1.52 -3.45
N GLY A 81 3.79 -1.56 -4.37
CA GLY A 81 4.47 -2.80 -4.76
C GLY A 81 5.37 -3.34 -3.64
N THR A 82 5.41 -4.65 -3.47
CA THR A 82 6.00 -5.26 -2.28
C THR A 82 7.54 -5.26 -2.27
N ASP A 83 8.20 -5.13 -3.43
CA ASP A 83 9.66 -5.30 -3.51
C ASP A 83 10.46 -4.19 -2.84
N THR A 84 10.02 -2.94 -2.94
CA THR A 84 10.71 -1.76 -2.37
C THR A 84 9.83 -1.00 -1.38
N MET A 85 8.72 -1.59 -0.92
CA MET A 85 7.77 -0.95 0.01
C MET A 85 8.44 -0.41 1.27
N VAL A 86 9.37 -1.17 1.85
CA VAL A 86 10.08 -0.79 3.08
C VAL A 86 10.96 0.45 2.86
N GLU A 87 11.56 0.59 1.67
CA GLU A 87 12.35 1.76 1.31
C GLU A 87 11.47 3.02 1.24
N THR A 88 10.29 2.92 0.62
CA THR A 88 9.31 4.01 0.59
C THR A 88 8.81 4.34 2.00
N ALA A 89 8.57 3.32 2.84
CA ALA A 89 8.19 3.51 4.23
C ALA A 89 9.25 4.30 5.01
N ALA A 90 10.54 4.00 4.81
CA ALA A 90 11.65 4.73 5.43
C ALA A 90 11.69 6.21 4.99
N VAL A 91 11.48 6.50 3.70
CA VAL A 91 11.41 7.89 3.20
C VAL A 91 10.27 8.66 3.87
N ILE A 92 9.09 8.04 4.00
CA ILE A 92 7.94 8.67 4.67
C ILE A 92 8.23 8.89 6.16
N ALA A 93 8.80 7.89 6.82
CA ALA A 93 9.11 7.95 8.25
C ALA A 93 10.13 9.06 8.58
N GLY A 94 11.12 9.29 7.71
CA GLY A 94 12.10 10.36 7.87
C GLY A 94 11.49 11.77 7.89
N ALA A 95 10.27 11.95 7.38
CA ALA A 95 9.56 13.22 7.44
C ALA A 95 8.84 13.48 8.78
N ALA A 96 8.79 12.49 9.68
CA ALA A 96 8.19 12.59 11.01
C ALA A 96 6.78 13.22 11.00
N LEU A 97 5.93 12.80 10.05
CA LEU A 97 4.56 13.30 9.95
C LEU A 97 3.76 12.86 11.17
N ASP A 98 3.01 13.79 11.73
CA ASP A 98 2.10 13.54 12.85
C ASP A 98 0.80 12.90 12.30
N LYS A 99 0.91 11.64 11.86
CA LYS A 99 -0.13 10.83 11.18
C LYS A 99 0.11 9.34 11.41
N THR A 100 -0.92 8.50 11.23
CA THR A 100 -0.78 7.03 11.13
C THR A 100 -0.78 6.63 9.66
N ILE A 101 0.35 6.11 9.17
CA ILE A 101 0.54 5.76 7.77
C ILE A 101 0.86 4.27 7.66
N VAL A 102 0.02 3.52 6.95
CA VAL A 102 0.16 2.07 6.78
C VAL A 102 0.40 1.75 5.31
N LEU A 103 1.57 1.21 4.99
CA LEU A 103 1.86 0.70 3.66
C LEU A 103 1.38 -0.75 3.56
N THR A 104 0.78 -1.08 2.42
CA THR A 104 0.32 -2.44 2.13
C THR A 104 0.42 -2.72 0.64
N GLY A 105 0.23 -3.98 0.26
CA GLY A 105 0.33 -4.43 -1.13
C GLY A 105 -0.29 -5.80 -1.30
N ALA A 106 0.10 -6.47 -2.38
CA ALA A 106 -0.33 -7.83 -2.68
C ALA A 106 0.82 -8.60 -3.32
N MET A 107 0.88 -9.90 -3.07
CA MET A 107 1.77 -10.82 -3.76
C MET A 107 1.14 -11.34 -5.06
N VAL A 108 -0.19 -11.35 -5.14
CA VAL A 108 -0.97 -11.76 -6.32
C VAL A 108 -1.85 -10.59 -6.77
N PRO A 109 -1.89 -10.24 -8.08
CA PRO A 109 -2.69 -9.12 -8.55
C PRO A 109 -4.17 -9.28 -8.21
N PHE A 110 -4.86 -8.19 -7.86
CA PHE A 110 -6.29 -8.25 -7.51
C PHE A 110 -7.15 -8.82 -8.65
N SER A 111 -6.70 -8.66 -9.90
CA SER A 111 -7.40 -9.18 -11.08
C SER A 111 -7.36 -10.71 -11.23
N VAL A 112 -6.60 -11.41 -10.39
CA VAL A 112 -6.43 -12.87 -10.41
C VAL A 112 -7.15 -13.48 -9.20
N ASP A 113 -7.74 -14.67 -9.40
CA ASP A 113 -8.33 -15.45 -8.31
C ASP A 113 -7.31 -15.76 -7.20
N ASP A 114 -7.81 -15.96 -5.97
CA ASP A 114 -7.00 -16.20 -4.77
C ASP A 114 -6.01 -15.07 -4.42
N SER A 115 -6.28 -13.84 -4.89
CA SER A 115 -5.47 -12.68 -4.53
C SER A 115 -5.57 -12.29 -3.04
N ASP A 116 -4.43 -11.99 -2.45
CA ASP A 116 -4.28 -11.45 -1.09
C ASP A 116 -4.61 -9.96 -0.98
N ALA A 117 -4.85 -9.26 -2.10
CA ALA A 117 -5.03 -7.81 -2.18
C ALA A 117 -6.18 -7.28 -1.30
N SER A 118 -7.36 -7.92 -1.36
CA SER A 118 -8.53 -7.44 -0.60
C SER A 118 -8.35 -7.61 0.90
N PHE A 119 -7.74 -8.73 1.32
CA PHE A 119 -7.44 -9.00 2.71
C PHE A 119 -6.41 -8.02 3.26
N ASN A 120 -5.29 -7.84 2.56
CA ASN A 120 -4.23 -6.92 2.97
C ASN A 120 -4.74 -5.47 3.04
N LEU A 121 -5.53 -5.02 2.06
CA LEU A 121 -6.15 -3.69 2.09
C LEU A 121 -7.10 -3.52 3.28
N GLY A 122 -7.97 -4.50 3.54
CA GLY A 122 -8.88 -4.47 4.69
C GLY A 122 -8.13 -4.41 6.03
N ALA A 123 -7.07 -5.22 6.18
CA ALA A 123 -6.22 -5.20 7.36
C ALA A 123 -5.51 -3.84 7.53
N ALA A 124 -4.94 -3.29 6.45
CA ALA A 124 -4.27 -2.00 6.47
C ALA A 124 -5.21 -0.84 6.86
N VAL A 125 -6.46 -0.87 6.39
CA VAL A 125 -7.49 0.09 6.79
C VAL A 125 -7.77 0.00 8.30
N ALA A 126 -7.93 -1.21 8.84
CA ALA A 126 -8.14 -1.39 10.27
C ALA A 126 -6.93 -0.87 11.07
N TYR A 127 -5.72 -1.24 10.68
CA TYR A 127 -4.49 -0.78 11.33
C TYR A 127 -4.30 0.74 11.27
N ALA A 128 -4.66 1.38 10.16
CA ALA A 128 -4.56 2.84 10.03
C ALA A 128 -5.46 3.58 11.03
N HIS A 129 -6.52 2.94 11.54
CA HIS A 129 -7.40 3.48 12.57
C HIS A 129 -7.02 3.11 14.00
N THR A 130 -6.33 1.98 14.21
CA THR A 130 -6.08 1.46 15.56
C THR A 130 -4.64 1.59 16.03
N LEU A 131 -3.67 1.71 15.12
CA LEU A 131 -2.27 1.86 15.48
C LEU A 131 -1.93 3.30 15.87
N ALA A 132 -0.92 3.43 16.72
CA ALA A 132 -0.35 4.72 17.06
C ALA A 132 0.25 5.41 15.82
N ARG A 133 0.37 6.74 15.93
CA ARG A 133 1.00 7.60 14.92
C ARG A 133 2.40 7.09 14.62
N GLY A 134 2.75 7.08 13.33
CA GLY A 134 3.96 6.44 12.81
C GLY A 134 3.73 5.79 11.46
N VAL A 135 4.80 5.19 10.94
CA VAL A 135 4.80 4.49 9.64
C VAL A 135 4.92 2.99 9.87
N TRP A 136 4.00 2.25 9.26
CA TRP A 136 3.82 0.82 9.44
C TRP A 136 3.78 0.11 8.10
N VAL A 137 4.19 -1.15 8.06
CA VAL A 137 3.97 -2.05 6.93
C VAL A 137 3.01 -3.15 7.38
N ALA A 138 1.87 -3.27 6.70
CA ALA A 138 0.84 -4.26 6.98
C ALA A 138 0.67 -5.22 5.80
N MET A 139 1.05 -6.48 6.03
CA MET A 139 0.99 -7.58 5.07
C MET A 139 0.74 -8.87 5.85
N ASN A 140 0.10 -9.86 5.22
CA ASN A 140 -0.07 -11.20 5.81
C ASN A 140 -0.79 -11.22 7.18
N GLY A 141 -1.67 -10.24 7.43
CA GLY A 141 -2.49 -10.18 8.65
C GLY A 141 -1.76 -9.68 9.90
N VAL A 142 -0.57 -9.10 9.73
CA VAL A 142 0.23 -8.47 10.78
C VAL A 142 0.71 -7.10 10.33
N ALA A 143 1.05 -6.24 11.30
CA ALA A 143 1.65 -4.94 11.05
C ALA A 143 2.91 -4.76 11.89
N TYR A 144 3.98 -4.30 11.25
CA TYR A 144 5.26 -4.02 11.89
C TYR A 144 5.66 -2.56 11.66
N PRO A 145 6.42 -1.93 12.58
CA PRO A 145 7.04 -0.64 12.32
C PRO A 145 7.92 -0.72 11.07
N TRP A 146 8.00 0.36 10.29
CA TRP A 146 8.83 0.41 9.08
C TRP A 146 10.30 0.00 9.32
N SER A 147 10.81 0.23 10.53
CA SER A 147 12.18 -0.06 10.94
C SER A 147 12.42 -1.49 11.41
N ASP A 148 11.35 -2.29 11.58
CA ASP A 148 11.41 -3.68 12.06
C ASP A 148 10.62 -4.61 11.13
N VAL A 149 10.89 -4.52 9.83
CA VAL A 149 10.19 -5.34 8.84
C VAL A 149 11.03 -5.56 7.58
N ARG A 150 10.95 -6.76 7.02
CA ARG A 150 11.48 -7.07 5.68
C ARG A 150 10.55 -7.98 4.88
N LYS A 151 10.69 -7.95 3.57
CA LYS A 151 10.08 -8.94 2.67
C LYS A 151 10.95 -10.21 2.64
N ASN A 152 10.45 -11.29 3.22
CA ASN A 152 11.04 -12.61 3.05
C ASN A 152 10.64 -13.16 1.68
N ARG A 153 11.54 -13.01 0.70
CA ARG A 153 11.28 -13.42 -0.69
C ARG A 153 11.12 -14.94 -0.85
N ALA A 154 11.77 -15.73 0.00
CA ALA A 154 11.69 -17.19 -0.07
C ALA A 154 10.33 -17.70 0.43
N ALA A 155 9.80 -17.11 1.50
CA ALA A 155 8.50 -17.47 2.06
C ALA A 155 7.32 -16.70 1.44
N GLY A 156 7.58 -15.61 0.71
CA GLY A 156 6.53 -14.78 0.11
C GLY A 156 5.74 -13.96 1.13
N ILE A 157 6.31 -13.68 2.30
CA ILE A 157 5.66 -12.95 3.40
C ILE A 157 6.53 -11.81 3.91
N PHE A 158 5.94 -10.95 4.74
CA PHE A 158 6.66 -9.96 5.53
C PHE A 158 6.87 -10.46 6.96
N GLU A 159 8.06 -10.24 7.49
CA GLU A 159 8.46 -10.68 8.83
C GLU A 159 9.25 -9.58 9.55
N SER A 160 9.22 -9.60 10.88
CA SER A 160 10.03 -8.74 11.74
C SER A 160 11.52 -9.09 11.63
N LEU A 161 12.39 -8.12 11.91
CA LEU A 161 13.84 -8.30 11.90
C LEU A 161 14.35 -8.97 13.19
N GLY A 162 13.59 -8.91 14.28
CA GLY A 162 13.92 -9.50 15.59
C GLY A 162 14.53 -8.50 16.57
#